data_AF-A0A6P0Q595-F1
#
_entry.id   AF-A0A6P0Q595-F1
#
_cell.length_a   1.000
_cell.length_b   1.000
_cell.length_c   1.000
_cell.angle_alpha   90.00
_cell.angle_beta   90.00
_cell.angle_gamma   90.00
#
_symmetry.space_group_name_H-M   'P 1'
#
loop_
_entity.id
_entity.type
_entity.pdbx_description
1 polymer ?
#
loop_
_entity_poly.entity_id
_entity_poly.type
_entity_poly.pdbx_seq_one_letter_code
_entity_poly.pdbx_strand_id
1 'polypeptide(L)'
;MSINAWPFLVSRNRYLDYRTVVAPDFICDAKIANLLARVTDGDLTEPGKGFIRQIAGTEAGDFTIVFRIIQATEKDLNSKEGDDILKDEFGRKIYLIEGVVIQGIKSK
;
A
#
# COMPACT_ATOMS: atom_id res chain seq x y z
N MET A 1 7.21 -25.23 4.25
CA MET A 1 7.44 -23.90 4.87
C MET A 1 6.26 -23.03 4.47
N SER A 2 5.44 -22.56 5.41
CA SER A 2 4.29 -21.69 5.10
C SER A 2 4.74 -20.24 5.19
N ILE A 3 4.35 -19.44 4.19
CA ILE A 3 4.57 -18.00 4.18
C ILE A 3 3.26 -17.36 4.62
N ASN A 4 3.30 -16.56 5.69
CA ASN A 4 2.15 -15.77 6.09
C ASN A 4 2.21 -14.42 5.37
N ALA A 5 1.24 -14.17 4.49
CA ALA A 5 1.15 -12.96 3.71
C ALA A 5 -0.27 -12.40 3.72
N TRP A 6 -0.39 -11.08 3.79
CA TRP A 6 -1.66 -10.36 3.83
C TRP A 6 -1.63 -9.17 2.88
N PRO A 7 -2.75 -8.86 2.22
CA PRO A 7 -2.84 -7.65 1.43
C PRO A 7 -2.74 -6.41 2.34
N PHE A 8 -2.24 -5.32 1.77
CA PHE A 8 -2.39 -4.00 2.36
C PHE A 8 -2.66 -2.97 1.25
N LEU A 9 -3.28 -1.87 1.65
CA LEU A 9 -3.62 -0.78 0.75
C LEU A 9 -3.34 0.55 1.44
N VAL A 10 -2.57 1.40 0.78
CA VAL A 10 -2.42 2.81 1.11
C VAL A 10 -3.02 3.62 -0.04
N SER A 11 -3.89 4.54 0.30
CA SER A 11 -4.55 5.42 -0.67
C SER A 11 -4.94 6.73 -0.03
N ARG A 12 -5.44 7.64 -0.85
CA ARG A 12 -6.00 8.93 -0.44
C ARG A 12 -7.34 9.12 -1.12
N ASN A 13 -8.13 10.05 -0.61
CA ASN A 13 -9.38 10.42 -1.26
C ASN A 13 -9.36 11.90 -1.64
N ARG A 14 -10.52 12.45 -1.99
CA ARG A 14 -10.65 13.85 -2.39
C ARG A 14 -10.27 14.86 -1.30
N TYR A 15 -10.39 14.47 -0.02
CA TYR A 15 -10.32 15.36 1.14
C TYR A 15 -9.22 14.99 2.15
N LEU A 16 -8.70 13.76 2.10
CA LEU A 16 -7.71 13.24 3.02
C LEU A 16 -6.48 12.78 2.25
N ASP A 17 -5.29 13.10 2.77
CA ASP A 17 -4.01 12.61 2.27
C ASP A 17 -3.85 11.09 2.44
N TYR A 18 -2.72 10.57 1.95
CA TYR A 18 -2.41 9.14 1.97
C TYR A 18 -2.46 8.55 3.37
N ARG A 19 -3.25 7.49 3.51
CA ARG A 19 -3.42 6.71 4.73
C ARG A 19 -3.50 5.23 4.39
N THR A 20 -3.11 4.42 5.37
CA THR A 20 -3.35 2.98 5.32
C THR A 20 -4.84 2.71 5.46
N VAL A 21 -5.43 2.09 4.45
CA VAL A 21 -6.85 1.72 4.37
C VAL A 21 -7.05 0.25 4.76
N VAL A 22 -6.15 -0.61 4.32
CA VAL A 22 -6.15 -2.04 4.64
C VAL A 22 -4.79 -2.39 5.23
N ALA A 23 -4.79 -3.06 6.39
CA ALA A 23 -3.60 -3.55 7.06
C ALA A 23 -3.88 -4.91 7.73
N PRO A 24 -2.85 -5.76 7.92
CA PRO A 24 -2.98 -7.03 8.64
C PRO A 24 -3.27 -6.82 10.13
N ASP A 25 -4.00 -7.76 10.74
CA ASP A 25 -4.40 -7.70 12.15
C ASP A 25 -3.20 -7.48 13.10
N PHE A 26 -2.09 -8.21 12.90
CA PHE A 26 -0.91 -8.07 13.77
C PHE A 26 -0.26 -6.68 13.72
N ILE A 27 -0.41 -5.95 12.61
CA ILE A 27 0.04 -4.55 12.45
C ILE A 27 -0.96 -3.60 13.12
N CYS A 28 -2.26 -3.89 13.01
CA CYS A 28 -3.34 -3.13 13.65
C CYS A 28 -3.27 -3.25 15.18
N ASP A 29 -3.08 -4.46 15.70
CA ASP A 29 -2.97 -4.76 17.14
C ASP A 29 -1.76 -4.06 17.76
N ALA A 30 -0.65 -3.98 17.02
CA ALA A 30 0.55 -3.22 17.38
C ALA A 30 0.36 -1.70 17.25
N LYS A 31 -0.77 -1.21 16.74
CA LYS A 31 -1.09 0.22 16.54
C LYS A 31 -0.13 0.97 15.61
N ILE A 32 0.49 0.25 14.66
CA ILE A 32 1.46 0.81 13.71
C ILE A 32 0.97 0.80 12.25
N ALA A 33 -0.34 0.67 12.00
CA ALA A 33 -0.88 0.65 10.63
C ALA A 33 -0.44 1.85 9.76
N ASN A 34 -0.32 3.05 10.35
CA ASN A 34 0.19 4.25 9.64
C ASN A 34 1.66 4.11 9.18
N LEU A 35 2.42 3.16 9.71
CA LEU A 35 3.77 2.87 9.24
C LEU A 35 3.78 2.47 7.77
N LEU A 36 2.77 1.71 7.32
CA LEU A 36 2.67 1.29 5.91
C LEU A 36 2.64 2.51 4.98
N ALA A 37 1.81 3.51 5.26
CA ALA A 37 1.79 4.75 4.49
C ALA A 37 3.11 5.55 4.54
N ARG A 38 3.85 5.48 5.65
CA ARG A 38 5.14 6.18 5.80
C ARG A 38 6.28 5.50 5.05
N VAL A 39 6.25 4.19 4.95
CA VAL A 39 7.33 3.39 4.35
C VAL A 39 7.08 3.05 2.90
N THR A 40 5.89 3.33 2.36
CA THR A 40 5.60 3.22 0.93
C THR A 40 5.70 4.59 0.26
N ASP A 41 6.90 4.91 -0.22
CA ASP A 41 7.15 6.03 -1.13
C ASP A 41 7.81 5.53 -2.42
N GLY A 42 7.84 6.40 -3.42
CA GLY A 42 8.41 6.12 -4.73
C GLY A 42 7.56 6.65 -5.89
N ASP A 43 8.06 6.43 -7.09
CA ASP A 43 7.38 6.78 -8.33
C ASP A 43 6.39 5.69 -8.77
N LEU A 44 5.56 6.03 -9.76
CA LEU A 44 4.70 5.07 -10.45
C LEU A 44 5.52 3.87 -10.91
N THR A 45 5.04 2.69 -10.54
CA THR A 45 5.72 1.44 -10.79
C THR A 45 5.49 0.99 -12.22
N GLU A 46 6.55 0.62 -12.92
CA GLU A 46 6.45 0.04 -14.25
C GLU A 46 5.71 -1.31 -14.23
N PRO A 47 5.00 -1.68 -15.32
CA PRO A 47 4.34 -2.98 -15.41
C PRO A 47 5.29 -4.15 -15.12
N GLY A 48 4.88 -5.05 -14.23
CA GLY A 48 5.67 -6.22 -13.83
C GLY A 48 6.79 -5.93 -12.83
N LYS A 49 6.99 -4.68 -12.40
CA LYS A 49 7.92 -4.30 -11.34
C LYS A 49 7.19 -4.02 -10.03
N GLY A 50 7.97 -3.90 -8.96
CA GLY A 50 7.49 -3.57 -7.62
C GLY A 50 8.65 -3.16 -6.73
N PHE A 51 8.32 -2.54 -5.61
CA PHE A 51 9.25 -2.23 -4.53
C PHE A 51 9.24 -3.34 -3.49
N ILE A 52 10.39 -3.62 -2.90
CA ILE A 52 10.54 -4.52 -1.75
C ILE A 52 11.20 -3.73 -0.65
N ARG A 53 10.63 -3.77 0.56
CA ARG A 53 11.22 -3.13 1.75
C ARG A 53 11.14 -4.06 2.94
N GLN A 54 12.26 -4.18 3.65
CA GLN A 54 12.30 -4.83 4.95
C GLN A 54 12.05 -3.82 6.05
N ILE A 55 11.21 -4.20 6.99
CA ILE A 55 10.87 -3.40 8.16
C ILE A 55 11.24 -4.23 9.38
N ALA A 56 12.12 -3.70 10.20
CA ALA A 56 12.66 -4.38 11.37
C ALA A 56 12.52 -3.53 12.63
N GLY A 57 12.48 -4.18 13.78
CA GLY A 57 12.44 -3.51 15.08
C GLY A 57 11.12 -2.81 15.38
N THR A 58 10.01 -3.29 14.81
CA THR A 58 8.67 -2.77 15.10
C THR A 58 7.99 -3.54 16.22
N GLU A 59 6.95 -2.95 16.80
CA GLU A 59 6.07 -3.57 17.78
C GLU A 59 5.30 -4.78 17.22
N ALA A 60 5.18 -4.87 15.89
CA ALA A 60 4.55 -6.00 15.19
C ALA A 60 5.56 -7.10 14.78
N GLY A 61 6.83 -6.95 15.18
CA GLY A 61 7.95 -7.79 14.75
C GLY A 61 8.55 -7.37 13.40
N ASP A 62 9.42 -8.22 12.86
CA ASP A 62 10.05 -7.99 11.54
C ASP A 62 9.14 -8.50 10.42
N PHE A 63 8.97 -7.69 9.37
CA PHE A 63 8.20 -8.05 8.19
C PHE A 63 8.75 -7.40 6.92
N THR A 64 8.45 -8.00 5.78
CA THR A 64 8.77 -7.45 4.46
C THR A 64 7.48 -6.98 3.80
N ILE A 65 7.54 -5.85 3.09
CA ILE A 65 6.47 -5.42 2.20
C ILE A 65 6.92 -5.51 0.76
N VAL A 66 6.02 -5.98 -0.11
CA VAL A 66 6.18 -5.97 -1.56
C VAL A 66 5.00 -5.21 -2.14
N PHE A 67 5.24 -4.14 -2.87
CA PHE A 67 4.17 -3.25 -3.30
C PHE A 67 4.44 -2.58 -4.64
N ARG A 68 3.38 -2.05 -5.24
CA ARG A 68 3.44 -1.21 -6.43
C ARG A 68 2.63 0.06 -6.22
N ILE A 69 3.00 1.10 -6.95
CA ILE A 69 2.34 2.39 -7.00
C ILE A 69 1.72 2.52 -8.38
N ILE A 70 0.40 2.60 -8.46
CA ILE A 70 -0.37 2.67 -9.72
C ILE A 70 -1.31 3.88 -9.72
N GLN A 71 -1.76 4.29 -10.90
CA GLN A 71 -2.77 5.34 -11.03
C GLN A 71 -4.13 4.80 -10.60
N ALA A 72 -4.82 5.54 -9.73
CA ALA A 72 -6.19 5.26 -9.38
C ALA A 72 -7.10 5.77 -10.50
N THR A 73 -8.06 4.96 -10.91
CA THR A 73 -9.01 5.22 -11.99
C THR A 73 -10.45 5.10 -11.49
N GLU A 74 -11.42 5.61 -12.25
CA GLU A 74 -12.85 5.46 -11.90
C GLU A 74 -13.26 3.98 -11.76
N LYS A 75 -12.65 3.08 -12.55
CA LYS A 75 -12.84 1.62 -12.42
C LYS A 75 -12.53 1.05 -11.03
N ASP A 76 -11.59 1.67 -10.31
CA ASP A 76 -11.23 1.25 -8.96
C ASP A 76 -12.31 1.60 -7.93
N LEU A 77 -13.20 2.55 -8.23
CA LEU A 77 -14.37 2.87 -7.41
C LEU A 77 -15.61 2.10 -7.88
N ASN A 78 -15.79 2.00 -9.19
CA ASN A 78 -16.94 1.37 -9.81
C ASN A 78 -16.53 0.71 -11.13
N SER A 79 -16.59 -0.61 -11.20
CA SER A 79 -16.08 -1.40 -12.33
C SER A 79 -16.78 -1.15 -13.68
N LYS A 80 -17.85 -0.33 -13.69
CA LYS A 80 -18.60 0.07 -14.89
C LYS A 80 -18.16 1.44 -15.44
N GLU A 81 -17.31 2.18 -14.73
CA GLU A 81 -16.85 3.51 -15.11
C GLU A 81 -15.57 3.47 -15.97
N GLY A 82 -15.10 4.64 -16.43
CA GLY A 82 -14.02 4.78 -17.41
C GLY A 82 -12.60 4.58 -16.84
N ASP A 83 -11.60 4.71 -17.71
CA ASP A 83 -10.17 4.67 -17.33
C ASP A 83 -9.63 6.04 -16.87
N ASP A 84 -10.54 6.97 -16.53
CA ASP A 84 -10.17 8.32 -16.14
C ASP A 84 -9.45 8.31 -14.78
N ILE A 85 -8.30 9.00 -14.72
CA ILE A 85 -7.48 9.07 -13.52
C ILE A 85 -8.18 9.93 -12.47
N LEU A 86 -8.35 9.36 -11.28
CA LEU A 86 -8.91 10.06 -10.13
C LEU A 86 -8.01 11.21 -9.69
N LYS A 87 -8.63 12.31 -9.27
CA LYS A 87 -7.94 13.53 -8.80
C LYS A 87 -8.55 14.00 -7.48
N ASP A 88 -7.75 14.68 -6.66
CA ASP A 88 -8.28 15.39 -5.49
C ASP A 88 -8.92 16.74 -5.87
N GLU A 89 -9.35 17.49 -4.86
CA GLU A 89 -9.94 18.81 -5.03
C GLU A 89 -9.01 19.85 -5.69
N PHE A 90 -7.70 19.64 -5.65
CA PHE A 90 -6.69 20.50 -6.27
C PHE A 90 -6.26 20.01 -7.66
N GLY A 91 -6.89 18.95 -8.18
CA GLY A 91 -6.56 18.37 -9.48
C GLY A 91 -5.33 17.47 -9.49
N ARG A 92 -4.74 17.15 -8.33
CA ARG A 92 -3.59 16.25 -8.21
C ARG A 92 -4.05 14.81 -8.37
N LYS A 93 -3.36 14.04 -9.25
CA LYS A 93 -3.65 12.63 -9.49
C LYS A 93 -3.58 11.82 -8.20
N ILE A 94 -4.52 10.91 -8.03
CA ILE A 94 -4.55 9.94 -6.93
C ILE A 94 -3.86 8.67 -7.39
N TYR A 95 -2.98 8.14 -6.53
CA TYR A 95 -2.33 6.86 -6.73
C TYR A 95 -2.85 5.83 -5.72
N LEU A 96 -2.83 4.57 -6.11
CA LEU A 96 -3.02 3.43 -5.21
C LEU A 96 -1.66 2.82 -4.95
N ILE A 97 -1.38 2.59 -3.67
CA ILE A 97 -0.22 1.81 -3.25
C ILE A 97 -0.78 0.52 -2.68
N GLU A 98 -0.63 -0.55 -3.44
CA GLU A 98 -1.13 -1.86 -3.07
C GLU A 98 -0.01 -2.87 -3.03
N GLY A 99 -0.14 -3.85 -2.15
CA GLY A 99 0.89 -4.84 -1.98
C GLY A 99 0.55 -5.90 -0.96
N VAL A 100 1.56 -6.66 -0.61
CA VAL A 100 1.50 -7.71 0.41
C VAL A 100 2.51 -7.45 1.51
N VAL A 101 2.06 -7.64 2.75
CA VAL A 101 2.91 -7.75 3.93
C VAL A 101 3.24 -9.22 4.14
N ILE A 102 4.51 -9.54 4.31
CA ILE A 102 5.02 -10.88 4.53
C ILE A 102 5.73 -10.92 5.89
N GLN A 103 5.19 -11.71 6.82
CA GLN A 103 5.72 -11.78 8.18
C GLN A 103 6.99 -12.63 8.26
N GLY A 104 8.00 -12.15 8.99
CA GLY A 104 9.19 -12.92 9.35
C GLY A 104 10.19 -13.21 8.22
N ILE A 105 9.95 -12.78 6.98
CA ILE A 105 10.92 -12.92 5.89
C ILE A 105 11.88 -11.73 5.88
N LYS A 106 13.18 -12.03 5.94
CA LYS A 106 14.27 -11.10 5.61
C LYS A 106 14.75 -11.43 4.20
N SER A 107 14.86 -10.45 3.30
CA SER A 107 15.62 -10.67 2.05
C SER A 107 17.06 -10.97 2.46
N LYS A 108 17.62 -12.01 1.84
CA LYS A 108 19.08 -12.22 1.80
C LYS A 108 19.76 -11.03 1.15
#